data_AF-A0A510XVU3-F1
#
_entry.id   AF-A0A510XVU3-F1
#
_cell.length_a   1.000
_cell.length_b   1.000
_cell.length_c   1.000
_cell.angle_alpha   90.00
_cell.angle_beta   90.00
_cell.angle_gamma   90.00
#
_symmetry.space_group_name_H-M   'P 1'
#
loop_
_entity.id
_entity.type
_entity.pdbx_description
1 polymer ?
#
loop_
_entity_poly.entity_id
_entity_poly.type
_entity_poly.pdbx_seq_one_letter_code
_entity_poly.pdbx_strand_id
1 'polypeptide(L)'
;MKTLLSLLIISFLSFSAFTHANPPLEKPSVEMPQAPTISINDADTDMLAKLPGIGKKKAQAIVDYRTNNGDFTDVSDLANVKGIGEKLVAKLADKVSL
;
A
#
# COMPACT_ATOMS: atom_id res chain seq x y z
N MET A 1 -48.58 38.44 40.22
CA MET A 1 -49.16 37.27 39.52
C MET A 1 -49.74 37.74 38.20
N LYS A 2 -49.34 37.12 37.08
CA LYS A 2 -49.91 37.20 35.71
C LYS A 2 -50.05 38.62 35.12
N THR A 3 -49.36 38.94 34.02
CA THR A 3 -49.81 38.64 32.64
C THR A 3 -48.65 38.99 31.69
N LEU A 4 -48.18 38.02 30.90
CA LEU A 4 -48.44 37.85 29.45
C LEU A 4 -47.49 38.66 28.54
N LEU A 5 -46.81 37.89 27.70
CA LEU A 5 -46.62 38.15 26.27
C LEU A 5 -45.59 39.21 25.87
N SER A 6 -44.37 38.75 25.62
CA SER A 6 -43.64 39.20 24.42
C SER A 6 -42.79 38.05 23.90
N LEU A 7 -43.32 37.42 22.86
CA LEU A 7 -42.74 36.33 22.11
C LEU A 7 -42.41 36.93 20.73
N LEU A 8 -41.23 36.55 20.22
CA LEU A 8 -40.83 36.63 18.81
C LEU A 8 -40.14 37.94 18.37
N ILE A 9 -39.24 37.77 17.39
CA ILE A 9 -38.25 38.67 16.77
C ILE A 9 -36.88 38.40 17.40
N ILE A 10 -35.97 37.68 16.76
CA ILE A 10 -35.35 38.08 15.51
C ILE A 10 -35.35 36.94 14.48
N SER A 11 -35.97 37.27 13.34
CA SER A 11 -35.90 36.59 12.06
C SER A 11 -34.46 36.17 11.74
N PHE A 12 -34.20 34.87 11.70
CA PHE A 12 -32.96 34.32 11.15
C PHE A 12 -33.05 34.46 9.64
N LEU A 13 -32.36 35.48 9.12
CA LEU A 13 -32.31 35.78 7.70
C LEU A 13 -31.76 34.56 6.96
N SER A 14 -32.57 34.04 6.04
CA SER A 14 -32.28 32.95 5.14
C SER A 14 -30.88 33.09 4.53
N PHE A 15 -29.97 32.18 4.87
CA PHE A 15 -28.79 31.93 4.04
C PHE A 15 -29.12 30.74 3.14
N SER A 16 -29.54 31.09 1.93
CA SER A 16 -29.84 30.19 0.83
C SER A 16 -28.70 29.21 0.60
N ALA A 17 -29.08 27.96 0.36
CA ALA A 17 -28.19 26.89 -0.07
C ALA A 17 -27.26 27.34 -1.21
N PHE A 18 -25.96 27.37 -0.95
CA PHE A 18 -24.96 27.35 -2.01
C PHE A 18 -24.52 25.90 -2.21
N THR A 19 -25.16 25.25 -3.16
CA THR A 19 -24.65 24.07 -3.82
C THR A 19 -23.39 24.46 -4.59
N HIS A 20 -22.21 23.92 -4.22
CA HIS A 20 -21.17 23.73 -5.23
C HIS A 20 -20.27 22.53 -4.95
N ALA A 21 -20.27 21.65 -5.95
CA ALA A 21 -19.38 20.55 -6.24
C ALA A 21 -19.43 19.33 -5.31
N ASN A 22 -20.05 18.27 -5.85
CA ASN A 22 -19.67 16.88 -5.58
C ASN A 22 -18.14 16.81 -5.41
N PRO A 23 -17.60 16.26 -4.30
CA PRO A 23 -16.24 15.77 -4.37
C PRO A 23 -16.20 14.81 -5.56
N PRO A 24 -15.24 14.95 -6.49
CA PRO A 24 -15.06 13.96 -7.55
C PRO A 24 -15.11 12.59 -6.92
N LEU A 25 -15.89 11.71 -7.53
CA LEU A 25 -15.88 10.30 -7.23
C LEU A 25 -14.41 9.88 -7.24
N GLU A 26 -13.78 9.80 -6.06
CA GLU A 26 -12.63 8.96 -5.88
C GLU A 26 -13.17 7.59 -6.23
N LYS A 27 -12.92 7.21 -7.49
CA LYS A 27 -13.19 5.88 -8.01
C LYS A 27 -12.79 4.93 -6.87
N PRO A 28 -13.68 4.07 -6.37
CA PRO A 28 -13.20 2.89 -5.68
C PRO A 28 -12.31 2.22 -6.72
N SER A 29 -11.00 2.45 -6.62
CA SER A 29 -10.03 1.67 -7.33
C SER A 29 -10.28 0.31 -6.73
N VAL A 30 -11.01 -0.51 -7.47
CA VAL A 30 -11.19 -1.91 -7.16
C VAL A 30 -9.78 -2.45 -7.30
N GLU A 31 -8.99 -2.35 -6.23
CA GLU A 31 -7.90 -3.27 -6.00
C GLU A 31 -8.60 -4.62 -5.99
N MET A 32 -8.64 -5.26 -7.16
CA MET A 32 -8.70 -6.71 -7.23
C MET A 32 -7.78 -7.19 -6.12
N PRO A 33 -8.22 -8.11 -5.24
CA PRO A 33 -7.37 -8.66 -4.20
C PRO A 33 -6.15 -9.30 -4.89
N GLN A 34 -5.11 -8.49 -5.11
CA GLN A 34 -3.81 -8.94 -5.56
C GLN A 34 -3.36 -9.83 -4.42
N ALA A 35 -3.04 -11.09 -4.73
CA ALA A 35 -2.45 -11.96 -3.74
C ALA A 35 -1.28 -11.19 -3.09
N PRO A 36 -1.18 -11.17 -1.74
CA PRO A 36 -0.24 -10.29 -1.06
C PRO A 36 1.17 -10.53 -1.59
N THR A 37 1.75 -9.53 -2.25
CA THR A 37 3.13 -9.55 -2.72
C THR A 37 4.07 -9.27 -1.55
N ILE A 38 5.26 -9.86 -1.59
CA ILE A 38 6.30 -9.65 -0.58
C ILE A 38 7.29 -8.62 -1.13
N SER A 39 7.46 -7.49 -0.45
CA SER A 39 8.47 -6.48 -0.80
C SER A 39 9.88 -7.02 -0.57
N ILE A 40 10.74 -6.98 -1.59
CA ILE A 40 12.12 -7.46 -1.50
C ILE A 40 13.06 -6.46 -0.80
N ASN A 41 12.68 -5.18 -0.69
CA ASN A 41 13.46 -4.19 0.06
C ASN A 41 13.07 -4.15 1.54
N ASP A 42 11.83 -4.47 1.89
CA ASP A 42 11.36 -4.33 3.28
C ASP A 42 11.21 -5.65 4.03
N ALA A 43 10.87 -6.75 3.34
CA ALA A 43 10.56 -8.01 4.02
C ALA A 43 11.77 -8.56 4.79
N ASP A 44 11.49 -9.18 5.95
CA ASP A 44 12.47 -9.93 6.71
C ASP A 44 12.75 -11.30 6.07
N THR A 45 13.74 -12.01 6.63
CA THR A 45 14.16 -13.31 6.10
C THR A 45 13.08 -14.39 6.22
N ASP A 46 12.22 -14.33 7.24
CA ASP A 46 11.15 -15.30 7.45
C ASP A 46 9.98 -15.09 6.48
N MET A 47 9.67 -13.83 6.15
CA MET A 47 8.72 -13.48 5.10
C MET A 47 9.26 -13.87 3.72
N LEU A 48 10.50 -13.52 3.40
CA LEU A 48 11.14 -13.90 2.13
C LEU A 48 11.20 -15.42 1.97
N ALA A 49 11.41 -16.17 3.05
CA ALA A 49 11.43 -17.64 3.03
C ALA A 49 10.06 -18.29 2.74
N LYS A 50 8.96 -17.51 2.68
CA LYS A 50 7.65 -18.00 2.22
C LYS A 50 7.53 -18.04 0.70
N LEU A 51 8.45 -17.38 -0.02
CA LEU A 51 8.44 -17.36 -1.48
C LEU A 51 8.83 -18.73 -2.06
N PRO A 52 8.19 -19.16 -3.16
CA PRO A 52 8.44 -20.47 -3.75
C PRO A 52 9.91 -20.59 -4.21
N GLY A 53 10.64 -21.55 -3.65
CA GLY A 53 12.05 -21.79 -3.98
C GLY A 53 13.06 -20.91 -3.21
N ILE A 54 12.58 -20.02 -2.34
CA ILE A 54 13.40 -19.23 -1.41
C ILE A 54 13.31 -19.87 -0.03
N GLY A 55 14.38 -20.55 0.40
CA GLY A 55 14.53 -20.99 1.78
C GLY A 55 15.40 -20.02 2.58
N LYS A 56 15.58 -20.26 3.89
CA LYS A 56 16.34 -19.40 4.82
C LYS A 56 17.67 -18.89 4.26
N LYS A 57 18.47 -19.75 3.61
CA LYS A 57 19.77 -19.36 3.02
C LYS A 57 19.64 -18.34 1.89
N LYS A 58 18.63 -18.48 1.02
CA LYS A 58 18.41 -17.54 -0.08
C LYS A 58 17.78 -16.24 0.42
N ALA A 59 16.85 -16.34 1.39
CA ALA A 59 16.28 -15.18 2.06
C ALA A 59 17.36 -14.32 2.72
N GLN A 60 18.29 -14.95 3.45
CA GLN A 60 19.45 -14.26 4.01
C GLN A 60 20.31 -13.60 2.92
N ALA A 61 20.57 -14.31 1.81
CA ALA A 61 21.35 -13.75 0.70
C ALA A 61 20.69 -12.50 0.07
N ILE A 62 19.35 -12.41 0.03
CA ILE A 62 18.63 -11.22 -0.45
C ILE A 62 18.87 -10.05 0.51
N VAL A 63 18.73 -10.27 1.81
CA VAL A 63 18.95 -9.24 2.84
C VAL A 63 20.42 -8.78 2.85
N ASP A 64 21.36 -9.72 2.76
CA ASP A 64 22.79 -9.42 2.69
C ASP A 64 23.12 -8.60 1.42
N TYR A 65 22.50 -8.94 0.29
CA TYR A 65 22.69 -8.20 -0.95
C TYR A 65 22.21 -6.76 -0.81
N ARG A 66 20.96 -6.52 -0.38
CA ARG A 66 20.45 -5.14 -0.25
C ARG A 66 21.19 -4.32 0.82
N THR A 67 21.70 -4.99 1.85
CA THR A 67 22.53 -4.34 2.88
C THR A 67 23.88 -3.86 2.33
N ASN A 68 24.49 -4.61 1.41
CA ASN A 68 25.82 -4.29 0.87
C ASN A 68 25.78 -3.45 -0.42
N ASN A 69 24.71 -3.60 -1.20
CA ASN A 69 24.60 -3.04 -2.54
C ASN A 69 23.57 -1.90 -2.64
N GLY A 70 22.74 -1.72 -1.60
CA GLY A 70 21.56 -0.87 -1.64
C GLY A 70 20.31 -1.60 -2.12
N ASP A 71 19.19 -0.90 -2.09
CA ASP A 71 17.88 -1.44 -2.46
C ASP A 71 17.84 -1.91 -3.92
N PHE A 72 17.01 -2.92 -4.17
CA PHE A 72 16.70 -3.38 -5.52
C PHE A 72 15.88 -2.33 -6.26
N THR A 73 16.25 -2.06 -7.51
CA THR A 73 15.54 -1.11 -8.38
C THR A 73 14.63 -1.78 -9.39
N ASP A 74 14.90 -3.07 -9.67
CA ASP A 74 14.07 -3.94 -10.49
C ASP A 74 14.01 -5.35 -9.88
N VAL A 75 12.92 -6.07 -10.10
CA VAL A 75 12.80 -7.47 -9.62
C VAL A 75 13.85 -8.38 -10.26
N SER A 76 14.29 -8.06 -11.48
CA SER A 76 15.34 -8.80 -12.20
C SER A 76 16.69 -8.76 -11.49
N ASP A 77 16.93 -7.72 -10.67
CA ASP A 77 18.17 -7.55 -9.90
C ASP A 77 18.39 -8.68 -8.87
N LEU A 78 17.32 -9.41 -8.52
CA LEU A 78 17.42 -10.63 -7.70
C LEU A 78 18.33 -11.69 -8.33
N ALA A 79 18.56 -11.67 -9.65
CA ALA A 79 19.50 -12.58 -10.32
C ALA A 79 20.97 -12.32 -9.93
N ASN A 80 21.29 -11.16 -9.37
CA ASN A 80 22.62 -10.84 -8.83
C ASN A 80 22.85 -11.46 -7.44
N VAL A 81 21.79 -11.94 -6.79
CA VAL A 81 21.87 -12.56 -5.46
C VAL A 81 22.37 -14.00 -5.58
N LYS A 82 23.39 -14.36 -4.79
CA LYS A 82 23.99 -15.70 -4.80
C LYS A 82 22.94 -16.80 -4.59
N GLY A 83 22.80 -17.68 -5.58
CA GLY A 83 21.88 -18.82 -5.54
C GLY A 83 20.46 -18.51 -6.00
N ILE A 84 20.20 -17.29 -6.51
CA ILE A 84 18.99 -16.91 -7.23
C ILE A 84 19.40 -16.66 -8.69
N GLY A 85 18.82 -17.42 -9.62
CA GLY A 85 19.06 -17.24 -11.05
C GLY A 85 17.79 -16.82 -11.78
N GLU A 86 17.91 -16.43 -13.04
CA GLU A 86 16.81 -15.90 -13.87
C GLU A 86 15.54 -16.76 -13.85
N LYS A 87 15.69 -18.09 -13.91
CA LYS A 87 14.55 -19.02 -13.84
C LYS A 87 13.76 -18.92 -12.54
N LEU A 88 14.43 -18.61 -11.44
CA LEU A 88 13.78 -18.42 -10.14
C LEU A 88 13.14 -17.04 -10.08
N VAL A 89 13.84 -16.00 -10.56
CA VAL A 89 13.30 -14.64 -10.67
C VAL A 89 11.99 -14.62 -11.46
N ALA A 90 11.94 -15.27 -12.62
CA ALA A 90 10.72 -15.34 -13.43
C ALA A 90 9.54 -15.99 -12.69
N LYS A 91 9.78 -16.91 -11.75
CA LYS A 91 8.73 -17.50 -10.90
C LYS A 91 8.28 -16.58 -9.77
N LEU A 92 9.12 -15.62 -9.39
CA LEU A 92 8.89 -14.69 -8.30
C LEU A 92 8.28 -13.37 -8.77
N ALA A 93 8.38 -13.02 -10.05
CA ALA A 93 7.91 -11.74 -10.61
C ALA A 93 6.48 -11.36 -10.15
N ASP A 94 5.54 -12.31 -10.16
CA ASP A 94 4.14 -12.08 -9.74
C ASP A 94 3.88 -12.37 -8.24
N LYS A 95 4.93 -12.45 -7.43
CA LYS A 95 4.87 -12.76 -5.98
C LYS A 95 5.58 -11.71 -5.14
N VAL A 96 6.35 -10.84 -5.78
CA VAL A 96 7.19 -9.86 -5.10
C VAL A 96 6.90 -8.47 -5.61
N SER A 97 7.15 -7.49 -4.74
CA SER A 97 7.27 -6.09 -5.11
C SER A 97 8.67 -5.61 -4.76
N LEU A 98 9.01 -4.41 -5.21
CA LEU A 98 10.13 -3.69 -4.62
C LEU A 98 9.83 -3.36 -3.15
#